data_AF-A0A445J4S0-F1
#
_entry.id   AF-A0A445J4S0-F1
#
_cell.length_a   1.000
_cell.length_b   1.000
_cell.length_c   1.000
_cell.angle_alpha   90.00
_cell.angle_beta   90.00
_cell.angle_gamma   90.00
#
_symmetry.space_group_name_H-M   'P 1'
#
loop_
_entity.id
_entity.type
_entity.pdbx_description
1 polymer ?
#
loop_
_entity_poly.entity_id
_entity_poly.type
_entity_poly.pdbx_seq_one_letter_code
_entity_poly.pdbx_strand_id
1 'polypeptide(L)'
;MTQKANLFKGKAKKKSIPPNRHGKVPVTRKGKRFVKPSKVTKDMDTDREVSKFINHCNEIKAATLATKDGGQLGIIKPPQEPASK
;
A
#
# COMPACT_ATOMS: atom_id res chain seq x y z
N MET A 1 0.30 -15.20 43.01
CA MET A 1 -0.79 -14.39 42.43
C MET A 1 -0.22 -13.01 42.05
N THR A 2 0.05 -12.74 40.77
CA THR A 2 0.43 -11.39 40.31
C THR A 2 -0.52 -10.95 39.20
N GLN A 3 -1.50 -10.11 39.57
CA GLN A 3 -2.65 -9.67 38.76
C GLN A 3 -2.32 -8.77 37.54
N LYS A 4 -1.04 -8.59 37.15
CA LYS A 4 -0.64 -7.50 36.23
C LYS A 4 0.00 -7.96 34.91
N ALA A 5 -0.21 -9.21 34.49
CA ALA A 5 0.35 -9.71 33.22
C ALA A 5 -0.17 -8.99 31.96
N ASN A 6 -1.33 -8.30 32.05
CA ASN A 6 -2.00 -7.65 30.92
C ASN A 6 -1.80 -6.12 30.86
N LEU A 7 -1.06 -5.51 31.79
CA LEU A 7 -0.91 -4.05 31.88
C LEU A 7 0.35 -3.49 31.19
N PHE A 8 1.21 -4.35 30.62
CA PHE A 8 2.44 -3.89 29.96
C PHE A 8 2.16 -3.27 28.58
N LYS A 9 2.54 -2.00 28.41
CA LYS A 9 2.68 -1.36 27.09
C LYS A 9 3.74 -2.13 26.29
N GLY A 10 3.41 -2.54 25.06
CA GLY A 10 4.31 -3.30 24.18
C GLY A 10 3.84 -4.72 23.83
N LYS A 11 2.72 -5.20 24.37
CA LYS A 11 2.12 -6.47 23.89
C LYS A 11 1.67 -6.31 22.44
N ALA A 12 2.21 -7.15 21.55
CA ALA A 12 1.79 -7.23 20.17
C ALA A 12 0.32 -7.66 20.10
N LYS A 13 -0.59 -6.71 19.88
CA LYS A 13 -1.99 -7.01 19.61
C LYS A 13 -2.06 -7.70 18.26
N LYS A 14 -2.36 -9.00 18.23
CA LYS A 14 -2.72 -9.69 17.00
C LYS A 14 -4.00 -9.04 16.47
N LYS A 15 -3.89 -8.20 15.44
CA LYS A 15 -5.05 -7.62 14.76
C LYS A 15 -5.77 -8.76 14.03
N SER A 16 -6.73 -9.39 14.71
CA SER A 16 -7.62 -10.35 14.07
C SER A 16 -8.54 -9.60 13.12
N ILE A 17 -8.74 -10.13 11.92
CA ILE A 17 -9.66 -9.52 10.93
C ILE A 17 -11.08 -9.68 11.48
N PRO A 18 -11.85 -8.59 11.60
CA PRO A 18 -13.21 -8.67 12.12
C PRO A 18 -14.06 -9.57 11.20
N PRO A 19 -14.86 -10.49 11.76
CA PRO A 19 -15.74 -11.33 10.97
C PRO A 19 -16.83 -10.48 10.30
N ASN A 20 -17.38 -10.98 9.19
CA ASN A 20 -18.52 -10.35 8.54
C ASN A 20 -19.80 -10.44 9.42
N ARG A 21 -20.91 -9.82 8.99
CA ARG A 21 -22.20 -9.85 9.72
C ARG A 21 -22.70 -11.26 10.10
N HIS A 22 -22.20 -12.30 9.45
CA HIS A 22 -22.55 -13.71 9.71
C HIS A 22 -21.44 -14.48 10.44
N GLY A 23 -20.47 -13.80 11.06
CA GLY A 23 -19.41 -14.44 11.85
C GLY A 23 -18.32 -15.11 11.01
N LYS A 24 -18.37 -15.06 9.67
CA LYS A 24 -17.40 -15.71 8.80
C LYS A 24 -16.23 -14.78 8.51
N VAL A 25 -15.02 -15.33 8.57
CA VAL A 25 -13.81 -14.62 8.15
C VAL A 25 -13.90 -14.37 6.64
N PRO A 26 -13.68 -13.14 6.15
CA PRO A 26 -13.69 -12.86 4.72
C PRO A 26 -12.64 -13.71 4.02
N VAL A 27 -13.06 -14.60 3.11
CA VAL A 27 -12.13 -15.37 2.28
C VAL A 27 -11.55 -14.43 1.24
N THR A 28 -10.40 -13.83 1.54
CA THR A 28 -9.61 -13.12 0.53
C THR A 28 -8.89 -14.16 -0.31
N ARG A 29 -9.49 -14.57 -1.44
CA ARG A 29 -8.80 -15.42 -2.42
C ARG A 29 -7.51 -14.70 -2.85
N LYS A 30 -6.35 -15.35 -2.72
CA LYS A 30 -5.08 -14.83 -3.27
C LYS A 30 -5.30 -14.46 -4.73
N GLY A 31 -4.85 -13.26 -5.13
CA GLY A 31 -5.13 -12.71 -6.46
C GLY A 31 -6.48 -11.99 -6.58
N LYS A 32 -7.05 -11.49 -5.47
CA LYS A 32 -8.29 -10.69 -5.46
C LYS A 32 -8.17 -9.61 -6.55
N ARG A 33 -9.02 -9.74 -7.59
CA ARG A 33 -9.02 -8.86 -8.76
C ARG A 33 -9.01 -7.40 -8.28
N PHE A 34 -8.12 -6.60 -8.84
CA PHE A 34 -8.24 -5.14 -8.75
C PHE A 34 -9.52 -4.76 -9.48
N VAL A 35 -10.60 -4.59 -8.72
CA VAL A 35 -11.87 -4.09 -9.24
C VAL A 35 -11.83 -2.59 -9.02
N LYS A 36 -11.84 -1.82 -10.12
CA LYS A 36 -11.94 -0.37 -10.03
C LYS A 36 -13.22 -0.03 -9.25
N PRO A 37 -13.15 0.90 -8.28
CA PRO A 37 -14.32 1.30 -7.52
C PRO A 37 -15.39 1.81 -8.48
N SER A 38 -16.63 1.34 -8.32
CA SER A 38 -17.76 1.71 -9.19
C SER A 38 -18.19 3.16 -9.02
N LYS A 39 -17.77 3.81 -7.93
CA LYS A 39 -18.00 5.22 -7.64
C LYS A 39 -16.66 5.83 -7.23
N VAL A 40 -16.16 6.74 -8.06
CA VAL A 40 -15.01 7.59 -7.72
C VAL A 40 -15.58 8.86 -7.11
N THR A 41 -15.20 9.17 -5.87
CA THR A 41 -15.57 10.43 -5.22
C THR A 41 -14.49 11.48 -5.48
N LYS A 42 -14.83 12.77 -5.39
CA LYS A 42 -13.87 13.87 -5.57
C LYS A 42 -12.68 13.77 -4.62
N ASP A 43 -12.91 13.32 -3.39
CA ASP A 43 -11.86 13.10 -2.39
C ASP A 43 -10.86 12.02 -2.82
N MET A 44 -11.34 10.97 -3.51
CA MET A 44 -10.45 9.92 -4.03
C MET A 44 -9.55 10.44 -5.15
N ASP A 45 -10.03 11.38 -5.96
CA ASP A 45 -9.22 12.01 -7.00
C ASP A 45 -8.17 12.93 -6.40
N THR A 46 -8.51 13.73 -5.38
CA THR A 46 -7.53 14.56 -4.66
C THR A 46 -6.47 13.72 -3.97
N ASP A 47 -6.86 12.61 -3.32
CA ASP A 47 -5.91 11.69 -2.69
C ASP A 47 -4.97 11.04 -3.72
N ARG A 48 -5.48 10.78 -4.94
CA ARG A 48 -4.69 10.23 -6.04
C ARG A 48 -3.68 11.24 -6.56
N GLU A 49 -4.04 12.51 -6.66
CA GLU A 49 -3.13 13.59 -7.07
C GLU A 49 -2.02 13.81 -6.04
N VAL A 50 -2.37 13.85 -4.75
CA VAL A 50 -1.40 13.96 -3.65
C VAL A 50 -0.45 12.77 -3.66
N SER A 51 -0.97 11.54 -3.83
CA SER A 51 -0.15 10.33 -3.88
C SER A 51 0.82 10.34 -5.06
N LYS A 52 0.37 10.78 -6.25
CA LYS A 52 1.24 10.94 -7.43
C LYS A 52 2.36 11.95 -7.17
N PHE A 53 2.03 13.09 -6.58
CA PHE A 53 3.01 14.13 -6.25
C PHE A 53 4.07 13.61 -5.27
N ILE A 54 3.65 12.93 -4.20
CA ILE A 54 4.56 12.34 -3.22
C ILE A 54 5.49 11.31 -3.87
N ASN A 55 4.95 10.43 -4.73
CA ASN A 55 5.75 9.43 -5.43
C ASN A 55 6.79 10.08 -6.33
N HIS A 56 6.40 11.08 -7.12
CA HIS A 56 7.32 11.83 -7.98
C HIS A 56 8.45 12.48 -7.16
N CYS A 57 8.14 13.10 -6.03
CA CYS A 57 9.16 13.68 -5.14
C CYS A 57 10.11 12.60 -4.57
N ASN A 58 9.57 11.44 -4.17
CA ASN A 58 10.38 10.34 -3.65
C ASN A 58 11.29 9.74 -4.72
N GLU A 59 10.79 9.57 -5.95
CA GLU A 59 11.54 9.07 -7.09
C GLU A 59 12.69 10.01 -7.44
N ILE A 60 12.44 11.32 -7.53
CA ILE A 60 13.50 12.32 -7.76
C ILE A 60 14.52 12.30 -6.63
N LYS A 61 14.07 12.22 -5.38
CA LYS A 61 14.98 12.17 -4.23
C LYS A 61 15.85 10.92 -4.24
N ALA A 62 15.30 9.77 -4.59
CA ALA A 62 16.05 8.53 -4.74
C ALA A 62 17.05 8.62 -5.91
N ALA A 63 16.61 9.17 -7.05
CA ALA A 63 17.46 9.36 -8.21
C ALA A 63 18.64 10.28 -7.90
N THR A 64 18.39 11.45 -7.34
CA THR A 64 19.44 12.43 -6.98
C THR A 64 20.43 11.88 -5.96
N LEU A 65 19.99 11.12 -4.96
CA LEU A 65 20.88 10.44 -4.02
C LEU A 65 21.78 9.43 -4.73
N ALA A 66 21.22 8.58 -5.60
CA ALA A 66 21.99 7.61 -6.35
C ALA A 66 23.04 8.27 -7.27
N THR A 67 22.66 9.35 -7.99
CA THR A 67 23.58 10.08 -8.87
C THR A 67 24.70 10.76 -8.08
N LYS A 68 24.42 11.26 -6.87
CA LYS A 68 25.41 11.91 -6.00
C LYS A 68 26.51 10.94 -5.57
N ASP A 69 26.17 9.68 -5.29
CA ASP A 69 27.11 8.64 -4.89
C ASP A 69 27.84 8.00 -6.08
N GLY A 70 27.70 8.58 -7.29
CA GLY A 70 28.32 8.08 -8.52
C GLY A 70 27.61 6.86 -9.13
N GLY A 71 26.45 6.47 -8.59
CA GLY A 71 25.63 5.38 -9.10
C GLY A 71 24.74 5.84 -10.26
N GLN A 72 24.69 5.07 -11.34
CA GLN A 72 23.79 5.33 -12.47
C GLN A 72 22.58 4.39 -12.37
N LEU A 73 21.40 4.94 -12.07
CA LEU A 73 20.17 4.15 -12.05
C LEU A 73 19.81 3.75 -13.49
N GLY A 74 19.90 2.44 -13.78
CA GLY A 74 19.46 1.90 -15.06
C GLY A 74 17.94 1.98 -15.20
N ILE A 75 17.45 2.58 -16.29
CA ILE A 75 16.03 2.60 -16.62
C ILE A 75 15.62 1.18 -17.02
N ILE A 76 14.95 0.46 -16.13
CA ILE A 76 14.29 -0.81 -16.48
C ILE A 76 13.08 -0.44 -17.32
N LYS A 77 13.11 -0.79 -18.62
CA LYS A 77 11.97 -0.62 -19.51
C LYS A 77 10.76 -1.34 -18.90
N PRO A 78 9.65 -0.64 -18.59
CA PRO A 78 8.45 -1.32 -18.12
C PRO A 78 7.98 -2.30 -19.20
N PRO A 79 7.44 -3.48 -18.84
CA PRO A 79 6.82 -4.36 -19.81
C PRO A 79 5.70 -3.58 -20.51
N GLN A 80 5.77 -3.54 -21.84
CA GLN A 80 4.80 -2.86 -22.69
C GLN A 80 3.40 -3.43 -22.38
N GLU A 81 2.50 -2.61 -21.83
CA GLU A 81 1.13 -3.06 -21.55
C GLU A 81 0.51 -3.52 -22.88
N PRO A 82 -0.11 -4.72 -22.93
CA PRO A 82 -0.77 -5.18 -24.13
C PRO A 82 -1.92 -4.22 -24.45
N ALA A 83 -1.88 -3.60 -25.63
CA ALA A 83 -2.96 -2.79 -26.15
C ALA A 83 -4.25 -3.61 -26.14
N SER A 84 -5.19 -3.28 -25.25
CA SER A 84 -6.50 -3.91 -25.22
C SER A 84 -7.27 -3.48 -26.47
N LYS A 85 -7.51 -4.43 -27.38
CA LYS A 85 -8.58 -4.35 -28.38
C LYS A 85 -9.93 -4.62 -27.72
#